data_AF-A0A8C4YTG5-F1
#
_entry.id   AF-A0A8C4YTG5-F1
#
_cell.length_a   1.000
_cell.length_b   1.000
_cell.length_c   1.000
_cell.angle_alpha   90.00
_cell.angle_beta   90.00
_cell.angle_gamma   90.00
#
_symmetry.space_group_name_H-M   'P 1'
#
loop_
_entity.id
_entity.type
_entity.pdbx_description
1 polymer ?
#
loop_
_entity_poly.entity_id
_entity_poly.type
_entity_poly.pdbx_seq_one_letter_code
_entity_poly.pdbx_strand_id
1 'polypeptide(L)'
;LPHLYSTMDRKLLAAAQQMLQDSKTKIELIRMQIVKVSQSAGGIEYAVDPAVKVGATISLLELRIEELRHHLCIEAAVAEGAKNVVKILGDRRVQDRKVLAEAQGRLQESSQKIDLLRLSLEQQLNELSSDHPKRALIKQELVNASSLGAQHVSIQPFTSLIKPTALTGSLEVRLMGCQDLLEKVPGRSRVFGSSPNHGSPSDMKSLTRARAGMSIHGHCNLHFLPCPDEVLAVLKVDNKVVGQTNWGPVNNQAWDQSFVIELDRSRELEIAVYWHDWRELCAVKFLRLDDFLDNERHGMCLSLEPQGMLFAEVKALNFTFFIHKSHCSRGFH
;
A
#
# COMPACT_ATOMS: atom_id res chain seq x y z
N LEU A 1 -37.30 -27.54 27.80
CA LEU A 1 -37.43 -26.52 26.73
C LEU A 1 -37.01 -25.07 27.08
N PRO A 2 -36.51 -24.67 28.28
CA PRO A 2 -36.10 -23.27 28.51
C PRO A 2 -34.66 -22.92 28.06
N HIS A 3 -33.77 -23.90 27.85
CA HIS A 3 -32.37 -23.64 27.48
C HIS A 3 -32.15 -23.18 26.02
N LEU A 4 -33.08 -23.47 25.09
CA LEU A 4 -32.95 -23.06 23.69
C LEU A 4 -33.25 -21.57 23.47
N TYR A 5 -34.15 -20.96 24.26
CA TYR A 5 -34.50 -19.54 24.14
C TYR A 5 -33.37 -18.61 24.59
N SER A 6 -32.71 -18.91 25.72
CA SER A 6 -31.60 -18.09 26.24
C SER A 6 -30.39 -18.00 25.28
N THR A 7 -30.12 -19.06 24.53
CA THR A 7 -29.00 -19.10 23.57
C THR A 7 -29.31 -18.30 22.29
N MET A 8 -30.59 -18.28 21.87
CA MET A 8 -31.07 -17.50 20.74
C MET A 8 -31.04 -15.99 21.04
N ASP A 9 -31.46 -15.58 22.24
CA ASP A 9 -31.44 -14.17 22.67
C ASP A 9 -30.03 -13.60 22.73
N ARG A 10 -29.05 -14.40 23.19
CA ARG A 10 -27.65 -13.97 23.25
C ARG A 10 -27.02 -13.79 21.86
N LYS A 11 -27.38 -14.64 20.90
CA LYS A 11 -26.97 -14.49 19.49
C LYS A 11 -27.62 -13.28 18.84
N LEU A 12 -28.91 -13.05 19.12
CA LEU A 12 -29.63 -11.88 18.62
C LEU A 12 -29.05 -10.58 19.17
N LEU A 13 -28.70 -10.55 20.46
CA LEU A 13 -28.07 -9.40 21.11
C LEU A 13 -26.66 -9.13 20.55
N ALA A 14 -25.86 -10.17 20.33
CA ALA A 14 -24.55 -10.02 19.68
C ALA A 14 -24.69 -9.49 18.23
N ALA A 15 -25.67 -9.98 17.47
CA ALA A 15 -25.95 -9.48 16.12
C ALA A 15 -26.43 -8.02 16.14
N ALA A 16 -27.29 -7.64 17.09
CA ALA A 16 -27.75 -6.26 17.25
C ALA A 16 -26.61 -5.31 17.64
N GLN A 17 -25.71 -5.74 18.53
CA GLN A 17 -24.51 -4.98 18.91
C GLN A 17 -23.55 -4.82 17.74
N GLN A 18 -23.34 -5.88 16.95
CA GLN A 18 -22.53 -5.81 15.74
C GLN A 18 -23.14 -4.83 14.72
N MET A 19 -24.45 -4.92 14.47
CA MET A 19 -25.14 -4.00 13.56
C MET A 19 -25.10 -2.56 14.05
N LEU A 20 -25.18 -2.33 15.37
CA LEU A 20 -25.05 -1.00 15.95
C LEU A 20 -23.64 -0.44 15.74
N GLN A 21 -22.61 -1.25 15.94
CA GLN A 21 -21.23 -0.85 15.71
C GLN A 21 -20.99 -0.54 14.23
N ASP A 22 -21.46 -1.43 13.33
CA ASP A 22 -21.39 -1.22 11.89
C ASP A 22 -22.13 0.05 11.44
N SER A 23 -23.29 0.33 12.04
CA SER A 23 -24.07 1.54 11.73
C SER A 23 -23.37 2.81 12.21
N LYS A 24 -22.82 2.82 13.43
CA LYS A 24 -22.03 3.94 13.95
C LYS A 24 -20.82 4.25 13.08
N THR A 25 -20.10 3.21 12.67
CA THR A 25 -18.98 3.33 11.73
C THR A 25 -19.43 3.93 10.40
N LYS A 26 -20.53 3.43 9.81
CA LYS A 26 -21.05 3.97 8.55
C LYS A 26 -21.48 5.43 8.65
N ILE A 27 -22.12 5.82 9.75
CA ILE A 27 -22.51 7.21 10.01
C ILE A 27 -21.27 8.10 10.06
N GLU A 28 -20.22 7.67 10.75
CA GLU A 28 -18.98 8.44 10.87
C GLU A 28 -18.26 8.55 9.52
N LEU A 29 -18.24 7.49 8.73
CA LEU A 29 -17.69 7.52 7.37
C LEU A 29 -18.47 8.47 6.45
N ILE A 30 -19.80 8.47 6.52
CA ILE A 30 -20.62 9.43 5.75
C ILE A 30 -20.32 10.86 6.18
N ARG A 31 -20.23 11.12 7.50
CA ARG A 31 -19.86 12.45 8.02
C ARG A 31 -18.48 12.88 7.54
N MET A 32 -17.52 11.98 7.54
CA MET A 32 -16.16 12.21 7.05
C MET A 32 -16.15 12.46 5.54
N GLN A 33 -16.94 11.72 4.74
CA GLN A 33 -17.06 11.92 3.30
C GLN A 33 -17.68 13.30 2.98
N ILE A 34 -18.68 13.74 3.75
CA ILE A 34 -19.26 15.09 3.65
C ILE A 34 -18.19 16.15 3.89
N VAL A 35 -17.36 15.98 4.92
CA VAL A 35 -16.27 16.92 5.24
C VAL A 35 -15.19 16.90 4.16
N LYS A 36 -14.79 15.72 3.66
CA LYS A 36 -13.82 15.55 2.57
C LYS A 36 -14.30 16.27 1.30
N VAL A 37 -15.55 16.05 0.89
CA VAL A 37 -16.17 16.73 -0.26
C VAL A 37 -16.27 18.25 -0.05
N SER A 38 -16.60 18.69 1.16
CA SER A 38 -16.69 20.12 1.49
C SER A 38 -15.34 20.84 1.44
N GLN A 39 -14.24 20.15 1.75
CA GLN A 39 -12.89 20.72 1.67
C GLN A 39 -12.34 20.73 0.24
N SER A 40 -12.68 19.72 -0.57
CA SER A 40 -12.30 19.68 -1.99
C SER A 40 -13.02 20.72 -2.86
N ALA A 41 -14.19 21.20 -2.44
CA ALA A 41 -15.03 22.11 -3.23
C ALA A 41 -14.69 23.61 -3.10
N GLY A 42 -13.66 23.99 -2.33
CA GLY A 42 -13.22 25.38 -2.23
C GLY A 42 -14.20 26.30 -1.49
N GLY A 43 -13.92 26.55 -0.20
CA GLY A 43 -14.33 27.76 0.50
C GLY A 43 -15.83 27.98 0.72
N ILE A 44 -16.42 27.25 1.68
CA ILE A 44 -17.47 27.84 2.52
C ILE A 44 -17.10 27.54 3.98
N GLU A 45 -16.64 28.58 4.68
CA GLU A 45 -16.52 28.61 6.13
C GLU A 45 -17.93 28.48 6.74
N TYR A 46 -18.43 27.25 6.86
CA TYR A 46 -19.32 26.96 7.96
C TYR A 46 -18.45 26.86 9.21
N ALA A 47 -18.78 27.66 10.22
CA ALA A 47 -18.16 27.61 11.54
C ALA A 47 -18.42 26.24 12.17
N VAL A 48 -17.60 25.25 11.79
CA VAL A 48 -17.56 23.94 12.43
C VAL A 48 -16.85 24.13 13.75
N ASP A 49 -17.57 23.84 14.84
CA ASP A 49 -17.10 23.87 16.22
C ASP A 49 -15.69 23.27 16.33
N PRO A 50 -14.71 23.93 16.98
CA PRO A 50 -13.34 23.42 17.13
C PRO A 50 -13.29 21.99 17.69
N ALA A 51 -14.25 21.57 18.50
CA ALA A 51 -14.34 20.18 18.98
C ALA A 51 -14.61 19.17 17.85
N VAL A 52 -15.39 19.54 16.84
CA VAL A 52 -15.72 18.69 15.68
C VAL A 52 -14.56 18.65 14.69
N LYS A 53 -13.82 19.76 14.51
CA LYS A 53 -12.58 19.75 13.71
C LYS A 53 -11.53 18.84 14.31
N VAL A 54 -11.29 18.94 15.62
CA VAL A 54 -10.33 18.07 16.33
C VAL A 54 -10.77 16.61 16.27
N GLY A 55 -12.06 16.31 16.47
CA GLY A 55 -12.59 14.96 16.31
C GLY A 55 -12.44 14.39 14.89
N ALA A 56 -12.66 15.22 13.86
CA ALA A 56 -12.51 14.83 12.46
C ALA A 56 -11.03 14.61 12.08
N THR A 57 -10.11 15.47 12.55
CA THR A 57 -8.67 15.29 12.33
C THR A 57 -8.15 14.03 13.04
N ILE A 58 -8.61 13.75 14.25
CA ILE A 58 -8.29 12.51 14.97
C ILE A 58 -8.85 11.30 14.21
N SER A 59 -10.08 11.36 13.71
CA SER A 59 -10.69 10.28 12.90
C SER A 59 -9.91 10.00 11.60
N LEU A 60 -9.43 11.05 10.91
CA LEU A 60 -8.61 10.92 9.69
C LEU A 60 -7.23 10.34 9.97
N LEU A 61 -6.54 10.80 11.03
CA LEU A 61 -5.26 10.24 11.46
C LEU A 61 -5.40 8.78 11.88
N GLU A 62 -6.48 8.46 12.60
CA GLU A 62 -6.80 7.10 13.01
C GLU A 62 -7.05 6.16 11.83
N LEU A 63 -7.70 6.65 10.77
CA LEU A 63 -7.92 5.90 9.54
C LEU A 63 -6.60 5.69 8.79
N ARG A 64 -5.77 6.73 8.65
CA ARG A 64 -4.44 6.63 8.04
C ARG A 64 -3.56 5.60 8.76
N ILE A 65 -3.57 5.62 10.10
CA ILE A 65 -2.88 4.61 10.91
C ILE A 65 -3.41 3.21 10.56
N GLU A 66 -4.72 3.01 10.50
CA GLU A 66 -5.29 1.70 10.20
C GLU A 66 -4.96 1.21 8.78
N GLU A 67 -4.95 2.10 7.79
CA GLU A 67 -4.50 1.80 6.42
C GLU A 67 -3.03 1.38 6.40
N LEU A 68 -2.14 2.15 7.04
CA LEU A 68 -0.71 1.84 7.14
C LEU A 68 -0.47 0.47 7.80
N ARG A 69 -1.18 0.18 8.89
CA ARG A 69 -1.11 -1.12 9.58
C ARG A 69 -1.59 -2.25 8.69
N HIS A 70 -2.68 -2.04 7.96
CA HIS A 70 -3.23 -3.02 7.02
C HIS A 70 -2.22 -3.37 5.91
N HIS A 71 -1.67 -2.36 5.23
CA HIS A 71 -0.66 -2.57 4.19
C HIS A 71 0.61 -3.22 4.74
N LEU A 72 1.06 -2.82 5.93
CA LEU A 72 2.22 -3.44 6.57
C LEU A 72 1.99 -4.94 6.82
N CYS A 73 0.80 -5.31 7.27
CA CYS A 73 0.44 -6.71 7.47
C CYS A 73 0.40 -7.51 6.15
N ILE A 74 -0.16 -6.91 5.10
CA ILE A 74 -0.19 -7.54 3.77
C ILE A 74 1.23 -7.78 3.29
N GLU A 75 2.08 -6.75 3.29
CA GLU A 75 3.45 -6.85 2.81
C GLU A 75 4.27 -7.82 3.67
N ALA A 76 4.13 -7.81 4.99
CA ALA A 76 4.78 -8.80 5.85
C ALA A 76 4.39 -10.25 5.48
N ALA A 77 3.12 -10.50 5.16
CA ALA A 77 2.67 -11.81 4.71
C ALA A 77 3.21 -12.18 3.32
N VAL A 78 3.28 -11.21 2.40
CA VAL A 78 3.87 -11.39 1.06
C VAL A 78 5.37 -11.71 1.16
N ALA A 79 6.12 -10.95 1.95
CA ALA A 79 7.54 -11.18 2.21
C ALA A 79 7.78 -12.56 2.81
N GLU A 80 7.02 -12.96 3.82
CA GLU A 80 7.16 -14.28 4.44
C GLU A 80 6.83 -15.41 3.45
N GLY A 81 5.77 -15.26 2.65
CA GLY A 81 5.43 -16.21 1.58
C GLY A 81 6.55 -16.35 0.55
N ALA A 82 7.10 -15.24 0.08
CA ALA A 82 8.20 -15.21 -0.87
C ALA A 82 9.49 -15.82 -0.29
N LYS A 83 9.82 -15.51 0.97
CA LYS A 83 10.95 -16.07 1.71
C LYS A 83 10.87 -17.59 1.82
N ASN A 84 9.68 -18.12 2.10
CA ASN A 84 9.45 -19.56 2.17
C ASN A 84 9.65 -20.24 0.79
N VAL A 85 9.19 -19.62 -0.29
CA VAL A 85 9.44 -20.10 -1.66
C VAL A 85 10.93 -20.08 -1.99
N VAL A 86 11.65 -18.99 -1.69
CA VAL A 86 13.11 -18.90 -1.90
C VAL A 86 13.84 -19.99 -1.13
N LYS A 87 13.44 -20.28 0.11
CA LYS A 87 14.03 -21.36 0.91
C LYS A 87 13.79 -22.75 0.30
N ILE A 88 12.58 -23.01 -0.20
CA ILE A 88 12.22 -24.31 -0.80
C ILE A 88 12.94 -24.51 -2.15
N LEU A 89 13.07 -23.44 -2.95
CA LEU A 89 13.64 -23.50 -4.29
C LEU A 89 15.17 -23.33 -4.31
N GLY A 90 15.76 -22.72 -3.28
CA GLY A 90 17.21 -22.52 -3.16
C GLY A 90 18.01 -23.84 -3.17
N ASP A 91 17.39 -24.94 -2.75
CA ASP A 91 18.00 -26.27 -2.71
C ASP A 91 17.78 -27.10 -4.01
N ARG A 92 17.02 -26.58 -5.00
CA ARG A 92 16.63 -27.32 -6.22
C ARG A 92 17.25 -26.78 -7.52
N ARG A 93 17.49 -27.68 -8.49
CA ARG A 93 18.29 -27.45 -9.72
C ARG A 93 17.61 -26.51 -10.74
N VAL A 94 18.45 -25.75 -11.46
CA VAL A 94 18.34 -24.99 -12.75
C VAL A 94 16.97 -24.69 -13.38
N GLN A 95 15.99 -25.61 -13.42
CA GLN A 95 14.68 -25.40 -14.06
C GLN A 95 13.82 -24.37 -13.33
N ASP A 96 14.00 -24.24 -12.01
CA ASP A 96 13.24 -23.30 -11.17
C ASP A 96 13.88 -21.91 -11.05
N ARG A 97 14.96 -21.62 -11.80
CA ARG A 97 15.72 -20.37 -11.66
C ARG A 97 14.87 -19.11 -11.90
N LYS A 98 13.90 -19.19 -12.82
CA LYS A 98 12.96 -18.08 -13.08
C LYS A 98 12.02 -17.85 -11.89
N VAL A 99 11.45 -18.92 -11.34
CA VAL A 99 10.54 -18.84 -10.19
C VAL A 99 11.29 -18.38 -8.94
N LEU A 100 12.52 -18.84 -8.77
CA LEU A 100 13.42 -18.37 -7.71
C LEU A 100 13.69 -16.87 -7.84
N ALA A 101 14.04 -16.39 -9.03
CA ALA A 101 14.29 -14.96 -9.27
C ALA A 101 13.03 -14.11 -9.03
N GLU A 102 11.86 -14.58 -9.44
CA GLU A 102 10.58 -13.90 -9.18
C GLU A 102 10.25 -13.85 -7.68
N ALA A 103 10.49 -14.95 -6.94
CA ALA A 103 10.31 -14.99 -5.50
C ALA A 103 11.31 -14.08 -4.77
N GLN A 104 12.57 -14.02 -5.21
CA GLN A 104 13.57 -13.10 -4.68
C GLN A 104 13.17 -11.63 -4.94
N GLY A 105 12.71 -11.32 -6.15
CA GLY A 105 12.22 -9.98 -6.48
C GLY A 105 11.02 -9.55 -5.61
N ARG A 106 10.03 -10.43 -5.42
CA ARG A 106 8.90 -10.17 -4.52
C ARG A 106 9.34 -9.97 -3.08
N LEU A 107 10.27 -10.78 -2.59
CA LEU A 107 10.81 -10.65 -1.25
C LEU A 107 11.51 -9.30 -1.06
N GLN A 108 12.35 -8.89 -2.02
CA GLN A 108 13.06 -7.61 -1.99
C GLN A 108 12.08 -6.43 -2.03
N GLU A 109 11.16 -6.41 -2.98
CA GLU A 109 10.17 -5.34 -3.13
C GLU A 109 9.31 -5.21 -1.87
N SER A 110 8.79 -6.33 -1.37
CA SER A 110 7.95 -6.33 -0.17
C SER A 110 8.74 -5.88 1.07
N SER A 111 10.01 -6.29 1.21
CA SER A 111 10.89 -5.79 2.28
C SER A 111 11.09 -4.28 2.19
N GLN A 112 11.32 -3.74 0.99
CA GLN A 112 11.47 -2.31 0.77
C GLN A 112 10.19 -1.54 1.16
N LYS A 113 9.01 -2.04 0.79
CA LYS A 113 7.72 -1.43 1.17
C LYS A 113 7.49 -1.48 2.68
N ILE A 114 7.79 -2.62 3.32
CA ILE A 114 7.71 -2.78 4.77
C ILE A 114 8.54 -1.69 5.47
N ASP A 115 9.77 -1.44 5.02
CA ASP A 115 10.62 -0.41 5.62
C ASP A 115 10.02 1.01 5.51
N LEU A 116 9.41 1.34 4.36
CA LEU A 116 8.70 2.61 4.17
C LEU A 116 7.46 2.72 5.07
N LEU A 117 6.66 1.66 5.14
CA LEU A 117 5.43 1.62 5.94
C LEU A 117 5.72 1.69 7.45
N ARG A 118 6.80 1.02 7.90
CA ARG A 118 7.29 1.14 9.28
C ARG A 118 7.70 2.57 9.60
N LEU A 119 8.48 3.21 8.73
CA LEU A 119 8.89 4.60 8.91
C LEU A 119 7.67 5.54 8.98
N SER A 120 6.66 5.31 8.14
CA SER A 120 5.40 6.06 8.15
C SER A 120 4.68 5.91 9.49
N LEU A 121 4.55 4.68 10.00
CA LEU A 121 3.94 4.41 11.31
C LEU A 121 4.74 5.02 12.47
N GLU A 122 6.07 5.01 12.40
CA GLU A 122 6.94 5.65 13.39
C GLU A 122 6.74 7.17 13.42
N GLN A 123 6.65 7.81 12.26
CA GLN A 123 6.35 9.24 12.15
C GLN A 123 4.98 9.56 12.77
N GLN A 124 3.95 8.79 12.41
CA GLN A 124 2.61 8.95 13.00
C GLN A 124 2.62 8.71 14.53
N LEU A 125 3.40 7.75 15.02
CA LEU A 125 3.58 7.52 16.45
C LEU A 125 4.19 8.74 17.17
N ASN A 126 5.11 9.46 16.53
CA ASN A 126 5.72 10.65 17.11
C ASN A 126 4.77 11.85 17.11
N GLU A 127 3.81 11.90 16.20
CA GLU A 127 2.76 12.94 16.13
C GLU A 127 1.63 12.70 17.14
N LEU A 128 1.37 11.44 17.53
CA LEU A 128 0.35 11.11 18.52
C LEU A 128 0.74 11.57 19.93
N SER A 129 -0.24 12.07 20.69
CA SER A 129 -0.07 12.39 22.11
C SER A 129 0.35 11.14 22.91
N SER A 130 1.09 11.33 24.01
CA SER A 130 1.62 10.22 24.79
C SER A 130 0.54 9.35 25.44
N ASP A 131 -0.68 9.86 25.60
CA ASP A 131 -1.83 9.17 26.21
C ASP A 131 -2.77 8.51 25.18
N HIS A 132 -2.39 8.49 23.90
CA HIS A 132 -3.28 7.98 22.85
C HIS A 132 -3.48 6.46 22.95
N PRO A 133 -4.73 5.94 22.94
CA PRO A 133 -5.01 4.51 23.16
C PRO A 133 -4.40 3.59 22.09
N LYS A 134 -4.22 4.09 20.85
CA LYS A 134 -3.58 3.34 19.75
C LYS A 134 -2.05 3.31 19.80
N ARG A 135 -1.40 4.10 20.66
CA ARG A 135 0.07 4.20 20.75
C ARG A 135 0.71 2.85 21.11
N ALA A 136 0.08 2.10 22.01
CA ALA A 136 0.55 0.76 22.41
C ALA A 136 0.40 -0.26 21.26
N LEU A 137 -0.68 -0.19 20.50
CA LEU A 137 -0.94 -1.08 19.36
C LEU A 137 0.08 -0.87 18.24
N ILE A 138 0.34 0.39 17.85
CA ILE A 138 1.34 0.73 16.82
C ILE A 138 2.73 0.25 17.23
N LYS A 139 3.13 0.45 18.50
CA LYS A 139 4.41 -0.04 19.01
C LYS A 139 4.54 -1.56 18.92
N GLN A 140 3.47 -2.29 19.27
CA GLN A 140 3.46 -3.74 19.20
C GLN A 140 3.62 -4.24 17.76
N GLU A 141 2.95 -3.62 16.80
CA GLU A 141 3.05 -4.01 15.41
C GLU A 141 4.40 -3.70 14.78
N LEU A 142 5.01 -2.57 15.15
CA LEU A 142 6.36 -2.22 14.71
C LEU A 142 7.39 -3.29 15.14
N VAL A 143 7.24 -3.81 16.37
CA VAL A 143 8.06 -4.92 16.89
C VAL A 143 7.79 -6.22 16.14
N ASN A 144 6.51 -6.55 15.90
CA ASN A 144 6.13 -7.76 15.18
C ASN A 144 6.62 -7.75 13.74
N ALA A 145 6.50 -6.61 13.05
CA ALA A 145 6.98 -6.47 11.69
C ALA A 145 8.50 -6.62 11.62
N SER A 146 9.25 -6.07 12.59
CA SER A 146 10.73 -6.16 12.63
C SER A 146 11.26 -7.58 12.76
N SER A 147 10.46 -8.49 13.31
CA SER A 147 10.78 -9.90 13.40
C SER A 147 10.29 -10.61 12.12
N LEU A 148 11.12 -10.67 11.08
CA LEU A 148 10.91 -11.50 9.85
C LEU A 148 10.89 -13.01 10.16
N GLY A 149 10.47 -13.40 11.36
CA GLY A 149 10.51 -14.74 11.90
C GLY A 149 9.55 -14.84 13.07
N ALA A 150 8.53 -15.66 12.88
CA ALA A 150 7.82 -16.40 13.90
C ALA A 150 7.50 -15.62 15.18
N GLN A 151 6.34 -14.98 15.23
CA GLN A 151 5.26 -15.44 16.12
C GLN A 151 3.93 -15.07 15.46
N HIS A 152 2.96 -15.97 15.62
CA HIS A 152 1.54 -15.80 15.36
C HIS A 152 1.17 -14.32 15.24
N VAL A 153 1.11 -13.80 14.00
CA VAL A 153 0.26 -12.65 13.73
C VAL A 153 -1.11 -13.18 14.10
N SER A 154 -1.58 -12.87 15.30
CA SER A 154 -3.01 -12.83 15.53
C SER A 154 -3.46 -11.78 14.53
N ILE A 155 -3.82 -12.27 13.34
CA ILE A 155 -4.69 -11.56 12.41
C ILE A 155 -5.97 -11.45 13.22
N GLN A 156 -6.01 -10.51 14.17
CA GLN A 156 -7.28 -9.94 14.53
C GLN A 156 -7.84 -9.53 13.18
N PRO A 157 -9.04 -10.01 12.81
CA PRO A 157 -9.64 -9.62 11.56
C PRO A 157 -9.71 -8.10 11.60
N PHE A 158 -8.75 -7.46 10.93
CA PHE A 158 -8.73 -6.02 10.76
C PHE A 158 -10.07 -5.74 10.13
N THR A 159 -10.92 -5.07 10.88
CA THR A 159 -12.18 -4.60 10.34
C THR A 159 -11.80 -3.50 9.38
N SER A 160 -11.37 -3.87 8.17
CA SER A 160 -11.37 -2.95 7.04
C SER A 160 -12.77 -2.37 7.06
N LEU A 161 -12.89 -1.10 7.48
CA LEU A 161 -14.16 -0.48 7.86
C LEU A 161 -15.19 -0.57 6.71
N ILE A 162 -14.71 -0.82 5.49
CA ILE A 162 -15.47 -1.28 4.33
C ILE A 162 -14.56 -2.24 3.52
N LYS A 163 -15.05 -3.41 3.13
CA LYS A 163 -14.36 -4.22 2.10
C LYS A 163 -14.45 -3.46 0.77
N PRO A 164 -13.32 -3.09 0.13
CA PRO A 164 -13.35 -2.36 -1.14
C PRO A 164 -14.21 -3.09 -2.18
N THR A 165 -14.94 -2.36 -3.00
CA THR A 165 -15.73 -3.00 -4.08
C THR A 165 -14.78 -3.38 -5.21
N ALA A 166 -14.90 -4.62 -5.71
CA ALA A 166 -14.14 -5.05 -6.88
C ALA A 166 -14.76 -4.44 -8.15
N LEU A 167 -13.92 -3.78 -8.95
CA LEU A 167 -14.33 -3.04 -10.14
C LEU A 167 -13.73 -3.66 -11.40
N THR A 168 -14.52 -3.65 -12.47
CA THR A 168 -14.07 -4.02 -13.81
C THR A 168 -14.40 -2.89 -14.76
N GLY A 169 -13.43 -2.49 -15.59
CA GLY A 169 -13.54 -1.34 -16.49
C GLY A 169 -12.16 -0.82 -16.89
N SER A 170 -12.07 0.47 -17.22
CA SER A 170 -10.80 1.11 -17.57
C SER A 170 -10.55 2.33 -16.69
N LEU A 171 -9.32 2.51 -16.23
CA LEU A 171 -8.91 3.66 -15.44
C LEU A 171 -7.87 4.45 -16.24
N GLU A 172 -8.13 5.72 -16.50
CA GLU A 172 -7.12 6.63 -17.04
C GLU A 172 -6.39 7.30 -15.87
N VAL A 173 -5.07 7.14 -15.82
CA VAL A 173 -4.21 7.72 -14.80
C VAL A 173 -3.14 8.55 -15.49
N ARG A 174 -3.07 9.84 -15.18
CA ARG A 174 -2.00 10.74 -15.63
C ARG A 174 -1.10 11.08 -14.46
N LEU A 175 0.18 10.75 -14.56
CA LEU A 175 1.20 11.11 -13.57
C LEU A 175 1.98 12.33 -14.07
N MET A 176 1.86 13.45 -13.37
CA MET A 176 2.53 14.69 -13.74
C MET A 176 3.94 14.74 -13.18
N GLY A 177 4.10 14.50 -11.88
CA GLY A 177 5.39 14.58 -11.21
C GLY A 177 5.31 14.34 -9.71
N CYS A 178 6.43 14.45 -9.01
CA CYS A 178 6.52 14.34 -7.57
C CYS A 178 7.58 15.26 -6.98
N GLN A 179 7.46 15.55 -5.68
CA GLN A 179 8.39 16.40 -4.94
C GLN A 179 8.53 15.97 -3.49
N ASP A 180 9.53 16.54 -2.80
CA ASP A 180 9.76 16.36 -1.36
C ASP A 180 9.94 14.88 -0.94
N LEU A 181 10.55 14.09 -1.84
CA LEU A 181 10.74 12.65 -1.64
C LEU A 181 11.76 12.33 -0.54
N LEU A 182 11.66 11.12 -0.02
CA LEU A 182 12.60 10.61 0.98
C LEU A 182 13.99 10.38 0.37
N GLU A 183 14.98 11.17 0.81
CA GLU A 183 16.38 11.02 0.40
C GLU A 183 17.12 9.94 1.20
N LYS A 184 16.87 9.88 2.51
CA LYS A 184 17.50 8.92 3.44
C LYS A 184 16.57 7.74 3.64
N VAL A 185 16.64 6.76 2.75
CA VAL A 185 15.76 5.59 2.82
C VAL A 185 16.32 4.54 3.82
N PRO A 186 15.51 4.03 4.77
CA PRO A 186 15.96 3.04 5.74
C PRO A 186 16.54 1.78 5.08
N GLY A 187 17.54 1.18 5.74
CA GLY A 187 18.17 -0.06 5.28
C GLY A 187 19.04 0.10 4.02
N ARG A 188 19.15 1.30 3.46
CA ARG A 188 19.90 1.58 2.23
C ARG A 188 21.05 2.52 2.53
N SER A 189 22.20 2.21 1.96
CA SER A 189 23.39 3.03 2.10
C SER A 189 24.21 2.99 0.83
N ARG A 190 24.86 4.11 0.50
CA ARG A 190 25.84 4.20 -0.59
C ARG A 190 27.11 3.36 -0.30
N VAL A 191 27.23 2.80 0.90
CA VAL A 191 28.39 1.98 1.30
C VAL A 191 28.44 0.70 0.46
N PHE A 192 29.53 0.58 -0.30
CA PHE A 192 29.92 -0.57 -1.09
C PHE A 192 29.69 -1.90 -0.33
N GLY A 193 28.87 -2.78 -0.91
CA GLY A 193 29.02 -4.23 -0.74
C GLY A 193 28.85 -4.81 0.67
N SER A 194 27.99 -4.26 1.54
CA SER A 194 27.59 -4.95 2.77
C SER A 194 26.16 -5.48 2.69
N SER A 195 25.94 -6.45 1.80
CA SER A 195 25.04 -7.55 2.17
C SER A 195 25.65 -8.21 3.42
N PRO A 196 24.88 -8.62 4.44
CA PRO A 196 25.46 -9.37 5.55
C PRO A 196 26.14 -10.61 4.97
N ASN A 197 27.43 -10.73 5.25
CA ASN A 197 28.25 -11.89 4.91
C ASN A 197 27.56 -13.18 5.35
N HIS A 198 27.05 -13.94 4.40
CA HIS A 198 27.09 -15.39 4.47
C HIS A 198 28.03 -15.87 3.34
N GLY A 199 29.32 -16.00 3.69
CA GLY A 199 30.34 -16.86 3.08
C GLY A 199 30.50 -16.88 1.55
N SER A 200 31.56 -16.24 1.05
CA SER A 200 32.25 -16.63 -0.20
C SER A 200 33.28 -17.76 0.10
N PRO A 201 33.98 -18.44 -0.85
CA PRO A 201 34.15 -18.10 -2.29
C PRO A 201 34.14 -19.30 -3.28
N SER A 202 33.82 -19.05 -4.55
CA SER A 202 34.61 -19.60 -5.66
C SER A 202 34.38 -18.84 -6.96
N ASP A 203 35.51 -18.43 -7.55
CA ASP A 203 35.65 -17.76 -8.84
C ASP A 203 35.09 -18.61 -10.00
N MET A 204 34.30 -17.99 -10.88
CA MET A 204 34.44 -18.28 -12.32
C MET A 204 34.00 -17.11 -13.21
N LYS A 205 35.04 -16.44 -13.73
CA LYS A 205 35.21 -15.86 -15.07
C LYS A 205 33.95 -15.69 -15.96
N SER A 206 33.79 -14.45 -16.41
CA SER A 206 33.18 -13.93 -17.64
C SER A 206 32.66 -14.95 -18.67
N LEU A 207 31.52 -14.64 -19.30
CA LEU A 207 31.37 -14.56 -20.77
C LEU A 207 29.99 -13.97 -21.17
N THR A 208 29.99 -13.42 -22.37
CA THR A 208 29.13 -12.39 -22.96
C THR A 208 27.74 -12.81 -23.46
N ARG A 209 26.86 -11.80 -23.51
CA ARG A 209 25.78 -11.52 -24.50
C ARG A 209 24.58 -12.48 -24.58
N ALA A 210 23.44 -12.03 -24.05
CA ALA A 210 22.11 -12.42 -24.55
C ALA A 210 21.07 -11.29 -24.34
N ARG A 211 20.18 -11.23 -25.33
CA ARG A 211 19.14 -10.25 -25.69
C ARG A 211 18.16 -9.83 -24.58
N ALA A 212 17.69 -8.58 -24.73
CA ALA A 212 16.39 -8.01 -24.33
C ALA A 212 15.52 -8.86 -23.39
N GLY A 213 15.56 -8.50 -22.11
CA GLY A 213 14.65 -8.98 -21.07
C GLY A 213 14.43 -7.85 -20.06
N MET A 214 13.17 -7.63 -19.71
CA MET A 214 12.67 -6.56 -18.84
C MET A 214 13.26 -6.64 -17.42
N SER A 215 14.40 -5.98 -17.22
CA SER A 215 15.04 -5.84 -15.92
C SER A 215 14.89 -4.39 -15.46
N ILE A 216 14.11 -4.19 -14.39
CA ILE A 216 14.06 -2.92 -13.63
C ILE A 216 15.41 -2.68 -12.91
N HIS A 217 16.31 -3.67 -12.89
CA HIS A 217 17.65 -3.53 -12.32
C HIS A 217 18.61 -2.91 -13.33
N GLY A 218 18.55 -1.59 -13.46
CA GLY A 218 19.68 -0.80 -13.93
C GLY A 218 20.76 -0.79 -12.86
N HIS A 219 21.60 -1.83 -12.80
CA HIS A 219 22.83 -1.74 -12.03
C HIS A 219 23.67 -0.61 -12.63
N CYS A 220 23.71 0.53 -11.96
CA CYS A 220 24.66 1.60 -12.22
C CYS A 220 26.08 1.12 -11.87
N ASN A 221 26.67 0.28 -12.73
CA ASN A 221 28.08 -0.11 -12.67
C ASN A 221 29.02 1.00 -13.17
N LEU A 222 28.58 2.26 -13.17
CA LEU A 222 29.39 3.40 -13.57
C LEU A 222 29.89 4.14 -12.33
N HIS A 223 31.01 3.64 -11.84
CA HIS A 223 31.98 4.35 -11.02
C HIS A 223 32.10 5.84 -11.44
N PHE A 224 31.98 6.75 -10.46
CA PHE A 224 32.42 8.16 -10.46
C PHE A 224 31.55 9.29 -11.05
N LEU A 225 30.32 9.06 -11.52
CA LEU A 225 29.42 10.18 -11.86
C LEU A 225 28.26 10.28 -10.87
N PRO A 226 27.93 11.48 -10.34
CA PRO A 226 26.68 11.66 -9.62
C PRO A 226 25.56 11.30 -10.60
N CYS A 227 24.82 10.22 -10.32
CA CYS A 227 23.56 10.01 -11.02
C CYS A 227 22.71 11.27 -10.81
N PRO A 228 22.10 11.81 -11.87
CA PRO A 228 21.11 12.85 -11.68
C PRO A 228 20.01 12.32 -10.73
N ASP A 229 19.45 13.21 -9.92
CA ASP A 229 18.34 12.92 -9.00
C ASP A 229 17.07 12.67 -9.81
N GLU A 230 17.07 11.54 -10.52
CA GLU A 230 16.01 11.05 -11.37
C GLU A 230 15.20 9.98 -10.67
N VAL A 231 13.90 10.03 -10.96
CA VAL A 231 12.89 9.19 -10.36
C VAL A 231 11.95 8.62 -11.41
N LEU A 232 11.39 7.48 -11.07
CA LEU A 232 10.41 6.73 -11.85
C LEU A 232 9.22 6.40 -10.96
N ALA A 233 8.01 6.61 -11.44
CA ALA A 233 6.79 6.06 -10.87
C ALA A 233 6.36 4.78 -11.62
N VAL A 234 5.95 3.77 -10.86
CA VAL A 234 5.41 2.48 -11.33
C VAL A 234 3.98 2.32 -10.80
N LEU A 235 3.06 1.99 -11.69
CA LEU A 235 1.65 1.74 -11.42
C LEU A 235 1.41 0.23 -11.32
N LYS A 236 0.78 -0.23 -10.24
CA LYS A 236 0.46 -1.64 -10.02
C LYS A 236 -1.00 -1.84 -9.62
N VAL A 237 -1.61 -2.87 -10.18
CA VAL A 237 -2.94 -3.33 -9.81
C VAL A 237 -2.84 -4.81 -9.47
N ASP A 238 -3.36 -5.22 -8.32
CA ASP A 238 -3.28 -6.61 -7.82
C ASP A 238 -1.84 -7.17 -7.82
N ASN A 239 -0.87 -6.34 -7.41
CA ASN A 239 0.58 -6.64 -7.42
C ASN A 239 1.18 -6.93 -8.81
N LYS A 240 0.52 -6.51 -9.89
CA LYS A 240 1.02 -6.58 -11.26
C LYS A 240 1.29 -5.18 -11.80
N VAL A 241 2.45 -4.99 -12.41
CA VAL A 241 2.80 -3.73 -13.08
C VAL A 241 1.91 -3.54 -14.30
N VAL A 242 1.18 -2.43 -14.32
CA VAL A 242 0.28 -2.03 -15.42
C VAL A 242 0.77 -0.79 -16.16
N GLY A 243 1.72 -0.05 -15.59
CA GLY A 243 2.33 1.10 -16.22
C GLY A 243 3.59 1.53 -15.47
N GLN A 244 4.47 2.23 -16.18
CA GLN A 244 5.64 2.87 -15.59
C GLN A 244 5.96 4.13 -16.37
N THR A 245 6.46 5.14 -15.68
CA THR A 245 6.88 6.40 -16.31
C THR A 245 8.26 6.27 -16.98
N ASN A 246 8.79 7.36 -17.52
CA ASN A 246 10.22 7.46 -17.81
C ASN A 246 10.99 7.89 -16.54
N TRP A 247 12.30 7.72 -16.55
CA TRP A 247 13.15 8.41 -15.58
C TRP A 247 13.10 9.92 -15.85
N GLY A 248 12.88 10.72 -14.81
CA GLY A 248 12.79 12.16 -14.89
C GLY A 248 13.21 12.84 -13.59
N PRO A 249 13.60 14.13 -13.63
CA PRO A 249 14.02 14.85 -12.43
C PRO A 249 12.88 15.03 -11.43
N VAL A 250 13.18 15.12 -10.14
CA VAL A 250 12.17 15.39 -9.11
C VAL A 250 11.62 16.81 -9.24
N ASN A 251 10.39 16.95 -9.75
CA ASN A 251 9.57 18.16 -9.74
C ASN A 251 8.10 17.83 -10.04
N ASN A 252 7.22 18.85 -9.99
CA ASN A 252 5.77 18.69 -10.17
C ASN A 252 5.31 18.34 -11.59
N GLN A 253 6.19 18.35 -12.59
CA GLN A 253 5.94 18.02 -14.01
C GLN A 253 7.06 17.12 -14.56
N ALA A 254 7.56 16.20 -13.72
CA ALA A 254 8.69 15.33 -14.04
C ALA A 254 8.45 14.44 -15.27
N TRP A 255 7.21 14.02 -15.49
CA TRP A 255 6.86 13.01 -16.48
C TRP A 255 5.76 13.46 -17.44
N ASP A 256 4.66 13.97 -16.89
CA ASP A 256 3.42 14.26 -17.62
C ASP A 256 2.96 13.13 -18.56
N GLN A 257 2.80 11.92 -18.01
CA GLN A 257 2.46 10.72 -18.78
C GLN A 257 1.11 10.13 -18.37
N SER A 258 0.30 9.76 -19.37
CA SER A 258 -1.01 9.13 -19.18
C SER A 258 -0.97 7.63 -19.49
N PHE A 259 -1.69 6.85 -18.69
CA PHE A 259 -1.83 5.41 -18.78
C PHE A 259 -3.31 5.05 -18.78
N VAL A 260 -3.71 4.13 -19.65
CA VAL A 260 -5.05 3.52 -19.62
C VAL A 260 -4.89 2.09 -19.10
N ILE A 261 -5.47 1.83 -17.93
CA ILE A 261 -5.32 0.58 -17.19
C ILE A 261 -6.63 -0.18 -17.28
N GLU A 262 -6.60 -1.42 -17.75
CA GLU A 262 -7.74 -2.32 -17.67
C GLU A 262 -7.83 -2.95 -16.27
N LEU A 263 -9.02 -2.87 -15.68
CA LEU A 263 -9.32 -3.43 -14.36
C LEU A 263 -10.16 -4.69 -14.53
N ASP A 264 -9.78 -5.78 -13.85
CA ASP A 264 -10.57 -7.00 -13.74
C ASP A 264 -10.77 -7.36 -12.27
N ARG A 265 -11.94 -6.98 -11.74
CA ARG A 265 -12.32 -7.19 -10.33
C ARG A 265 -11.27 -6.67 -9.35
N SER A 266 -10.56 -5.63 -9.77
CA SER A 266 -9.49 -4.99 -9.02
C SER A 266 -10.07 -4.01 -8.00
N ARG A 267 -9.34 -3.77 -6.93
CA ARG A 267 -9.82 -2.98 -5.77
C ARG A 267 -8.96 -1.75 -5.48
N GLU A 268 -7.69 -1.83 -5.83
CA GLU A 268 -6.69 -0.89 -5.40
C GLU A 268 -5.66 -0.67 -6.51
N LEU A 269 -5.24 0.58 -6.65
CA LEU A 269 -4.10 1.01 -7.44
C LEU A 269 -2.95 1.37 -6.50
N GLU A 270 -1.83 0.71 -6.65
CA GLU A 270 -0.57 1.07 -6.01
C GLU A 270 0.26 1.93 -6.97
N ILE A 271 0.83 3.01 -6.45
CA ILE A 271 1.80 3.87 -7.12
C ILE A 271 3.09 3.84 -6.32
N ALA A 272 4.17 3.35 -6.91
CA ALA A 272 5.47 3.21 -6.27
C ALA A 272 6.51 4.10 -6.96
N VAL A 273 7.25 4.91 -6.20
CA VAL A 273 8.25 5.85 -6.72
C VAL A 273 9.66 5.37 -6.37
N TYR A 274 10.51 5.24 -7.38
CA TYR A 274 11.88 4.74 -7.28
C TYR A 274 12.87 5.85 -7.63
N TRP A 275 13.95 5.94 -6.86
CA TRP A 275 15.17 6.63 -7.31
C TRP A 275 15.92 5.77 -8.31
N HIS A 276 16.64 6.42 -9.24
CA HIS A 276 17.49 5.74 -10.22
C HIS A 276 18.77 5.14 -9.61
N ASP A 277 19.13 5.56 -8.40
CA ASP A 277 20.33 5.13 -7.71
C ASP A 277 20.07 4.05 -6.64
N TRP A 278 21.10 3.78 -5.82
CA TRP A 278 21.08 2.83 -4.70
C TRP A 278 19.93 3.05 -3.71
N ARG A 279 19.28 4.23 -3.72
CA ARG A 279 18.13 4.49 -2.85
C ARG A 279 16.91 3.70 -3.27
N GLU A 280 16.78 3.22 -4.51
CA GLU A 280 15.66 2.37 -4.96
C GLU A 280 14.26 2.92 -4.54
N LEU A 281 13.32 2.05 -4.10
CA LEU A 281 11.92 2.39 -3.77
C LEU A 281 11.78 3.40 -2.61
N CYS A 282 11.53 4.67 -2.89
CA CYS A 282 11.53 5.71 -1.84
C CYS A 282 10.16 6.04 -1.27
N ALA A 283 9.09 5.78 -2.01
CA ALA A 283 7.76 6.19 -1.63
C ALA A 283 6.68 5.31 -2.28
N VAL A 284 5.56 5.15 -1.59
CA VAL A 284 4.38 4.42 -2.08
C VAL A 284 3.09 5.16 -1.79
N LYS A 285 2.07 4.94 -2.62
CA LYS A 285 0.69 5.35 -2.36
C LYS A 285 -0.28 4.27 -2.82
N PHE A 286 -1.27 3.98 -1.99
CA PHE A 286 -2.37 3.08 -2.31
C PHE A 286 -3.64 3.91 -2.48
N LEU A 287 -4.34 3.70 -3.59
CA LEU A 287 -5.59 4.37 -3.90
C LEU A 287 -6.69 3.33 -4.06
N ARG A 288 -7.76 3.48 -3.27
CA ARG A 288 -8.97 2.68 -3.43
C ARG A 288 -9.66 3.08 -4.72
N LEU A 289 -9.92 2.09 -5.58
CA LEU A 289 -10.54 2.36 -6.88
C LEU A 289 -12.00 2.79 -6.74
N ASP A 290 -12.66 2.44 -5.64
CA ASP A 290 -14.03 2.84 -5.35
C ASP A 290 -14.19 4.34 -4.99
N ASP A 291 -13.09 5.07 -4.82
CA ASP A 291 -13.12 6.53 -4.62
C ASP A 291 -13.37 7.31 -5.93
N PHE A 292 -13.22 6.69 -7.11
CA PHE A 292 -13.24 7.37 -8.43
C PHE A 292 -14.44 6.99 -9.32
N LEU A 293 -15.56 6.56 -8.74
CA LEU A 293 -16.69 5.97 -9.47
C LEU A 293 -17.61 6.97 -10.19
N ASP A 294 -17.35 8.26 -10.11
CA ASP A 294 -18.23 9.32 -10.60
C ASP A 294 -17.99 9.71 -12.08
N ASN A 295 -17.04 9.06 -12.77
CA ASN A 295 -16.59 9.36 -14.14
C ASN A 295 -16.05 10.79 -14.35
N GLU A 296 -15.82 11.52 -13.26
CA GLU A 296 -15.18 12.83 -13.30
C GLU A 296 -13.65 12.67 -13.38
N ARG A 297 -12.98 13.74 -13.85
CA ARG A 297 -11.52 13.80 -13.81
C ARG A 297 -11.09 14.39 -12.47
N HIS A 298 -10.42 13.58 -11.66
CA HIS A 298 -9.92 13.96 -10.35
C HIS A 298 -8.46 14.38 -10.43
N GLY A 299 -8.21 15.68 -10.48
CA GLY A 299 -6.86 16.22 -10.24
C GLY A 299 -6.55 16.21 -8.75
N MET A 300 -5.44 15.60 -8.35
CA MET A 300 -5.11 15.36 -6.94
C MET A 300 -3.63 15.57 -6.63
N CYS A 301 -3.40 16.03 -5.40
CA CYS A 301 -2.08 16.11 -4.78
C CYS A 301 -2.05 15.06 -3.65
N LEU A 302 -1.33 13.96 -3.87
CA LEU A 302 -1.33 12.79 -3.00
C LEU A 302 -0.11 12.80 -2.10
N SER A 303 -0.33 12.81 -0.78
CA SER A 303 0.75 12.55 0.18
C SER A 303 1.19 11.10 0.07
N LEU A 304 2.47 10.91 -0.22
CA LEU A 304 3.13 9.62 -0.31
C LEU A 304 3.56 9.13 1.07
N GLU A 305 3.67 7.81 1.23
CA GLU A 305 4.20 7.18 2.43
C GLU A 305 5.67 6.76 2.19
N PRO A 306 6.62 7.16 3.05
CA PRO A 306 6.44 7.94 4.29
C PRO A 306 6.40 9.46 4.07
N GLN A 307 6.94 9.94 2.95
CA GLN A 307 7.07 11.37 2.67
C GLN A 307 7.02 11.65 1.17
N GLY A 308 6.51 12.83 0.83
CA GLY A 308 6.52 13.39 -0.52
C GLY A 308 5.12 13.67 -1.03
N MET A 309 5.04 14.43 -2.11
CA MET A 309 3.79 14.74 -2.80
C MET A 309 3.86 14.24 -4.23
N LEU A 310 2.82 13.54 -4.66
CA LEU A 310 2.62 13.07 -6.04
C LEU A 310 1.46 13.85 -6.66
N PHE A 311 1.69 14.38 -7.86
CA PHE A 311 0.68 15.07 -8.65
C PHE A 311 0.14 14.14 -9.72
N ALA A 312 -1.16 13.83 -9.64
CA ALA A 312 -1.80 12.90 -10.55
C ALA A 312 -3.21 13.38 -10.95
N GLU A 313 -3.67 12.92 -12.10
CA GLU A 313 -5.09 12.97 -12.48
C GLU A 313 -5.60 11.54 -12.65
N VAL A 314 -6.78 11.25 -12.14
CA VAL A 314 -7.43 9.94 -12.28
C VAL A 314 -8.83 10.13 -12.84
N LYS A 315 -9.20 9.31 -13.82
CA LYS A 315 -10.53 9.30 -14.42
C LYS A 315 -11.00 7.87 -14.65
N ALA A 316 -12.14 7.52 -14.08
CA ALA A 316 -12.80 6.25 -14.39
C ALA A 316 -13.44 6.29 -15.77
N LEU A 317 -13.29 5.20 -16.51
CA LEU A 317 -13.89 4.96 -17.82
C LEU A 317 -14.63 3.62 -17.76
N ASN A 318 -15.94 3.63 -18.01
CA ASN A 318 -16.76 2.42 -18.19
C ASN A 318 -16.69 1.40 -17.03
N PHE A 319 -16.91 1.85 -15.78
CA PHE A 319 -16.90 0.95 -14.63
C PHE A 319 -18.18 0.10 -14.51
N THR A 320 -17.98 -1.18 -14.22
CA THR A 320 -19.04 -2.14 -13.87
C THR A 320 -18.81 -2.71 -12.47
N PHE A 321 -19.88 -2.79 -11.69
CA PHE A 321 -19.83 -3.23 -10.29
C PHE A 321 -20.11 -4.73 -10.18
N PHE A 322 -19.27 -5.45 -9.43
CA PHE A 322 -19.61 -6.78 -8.93
C PHE A 322 -20.23 -6.66 -7.54
N ILE A 323 -21.55 -6.54 -7.47
CA ILE A 323 -22.27 -6.72 -6.20
C ILE A 323 -22.15 -8.20 -5.83
N HIS A 324 -21.44 -8.50 -4.74
CA HIS A 324 -21.47 -9.83 -4.13
C HIS A 324 -22.91 -10.14 -3.73
N LYS A 325 -23.63 -10.92 -4.55
CA LYS A 325 -24.89 -11.53 -4.13
C LYS A 325 -24.53 -12.54 -3.03
N SER A 326 -24.64 -12.12 -1.79
CA SER A 326 -24.73 -13.03 -0.65
C SER A 326 -25.95 -13.91 -0.91
N HIS A 327 -25.72 -15.14 -1.37
CA HIS A 327 -26.76 -16.16 -1.50
C HIS A 327 -27.30 -16.46 -0.09
N CYS A 328 -28.32 -15.73 0.33
CA CYS A 328 -29.19 -16.14 1.42
C CYS A 328 -30.21 -17.12 0.81
N SER A 329 -29.77 -18.35 0.55
CA SER A 329 -30.69 -19.44 0.24
C SER A 329 -31.51 -19.75 1.50
N ARG A 330 -32.64 -19.07 1.65
CA ARG A 330 -33.74 -19.53 2.49
C ARG A 330 -34.35 -20.76 1.81
N GLY A 331 -33.87 -21.94 2.20
CA GLY A 331 -34.64 -23.17 2.06
C GLY A 331 -35.58 -23.28 3.25
N PHE A 332 -36.83 -22.84 3.07
CA PHE A 332 -37.95 -23.33 3.87
C PHE A 332 -38.63 -24.41 3.04
N HIS A 333 -38.52 -25.66 3.50
CA HIS A 333 -39.50 -26.70 3.21
C HIS A 333 -39.98 -27.25 4.54
#